data_AF-A0A817QUX4-F1
#
_entry.id   AF-A0A817QUX4-F1
#
_cell.length_a   1.000
_cell.length_b   1.000
_cell.length_c   1.000
_cell.angle_alpha   90.00
_cell.angle_beta   90.00
_cell.angle_gamma   90.00
#
_symmetry.space_group_name_H-M   'P 1'
#
loop_
_entity.id
_entity.type
_entity.pdbx_description
1 polymer ?
#
loop_
_entity_poly.entity_id
_entity_poly.type
_entity_poly.pdbx_seq_one_letter_code
_entity_poly.pdbx_strand_id
1 'polypeptide(L)'
;GGMQGADIAVAWVDTSGKVHIQDRFAFDKIKPIIDNTTQDWFALRGQEQNGWTGIQFKRYFDTCDPMDVPIKSGTNILIFAYGLVDLDLCQSNADITYHDNRRGTRILPLRSYADQPAESTLLELETIDFRFNNHVVPSADTTYYCKVFKSPSTFSTKRHAIATTVYPEEAGYAVTSDMGSKYFMIKMHYDNPRQASNLRDSSGIRFYLANELRKYDLGYILFGTVSNPASLAIPPKAEQFIVDSYCPPEATRVCTLFYL
;
A
#
# COMPACT_ATOMS: atom_id res chain seq x y z
N GLY A 1 -13.83 -6.54 0.19
CA GLY A 1 -12.61 -6.97 0.92
C GLY A 1 -12.80 -8.17 1.84
N GLY A 2 -14.03 -8.70 1.98
CA GLY A 2 -14.30 -10.05 2.49
C GLY A 2 -14.77 -10.96 1.34
N MET A 3 -15.28 -12.16 1.66
CA MET A 3 -15.71 -13.13 0.65
C MET A 3 -16.92 -12.68 -0.18
N GLN A 4 -17.88 -11.96 0.41
CA GLN A 4 -19.07 -11.51 -0.31
C GLN A 4 -18.69 -10.55 -1.46
N GLY A 5 -19.13 -10.88 -2.67
CA GLY A 5 -18.83 -10.18 -3.92
C GLY A 5 -17.42 -10.41 -4.44
N ALA A 6 -16.72 -11.46 -4.00
CA ALA A 6 -15.36 -11.75 -4.44
C ALA A 6 -15.32 -12.62 -5.70
N ASP A 7 -14.50 -12.20 -6.64
CA ASP A 7 -13.97 -12.96 -7.80
C ASP A 7 -12.75 -13.77 -7.31
N ILE A 8 -12.78 -15.09 -7.52
CA ILE A 8 -11.92 -16.06 -6.85
C ILE A 8 -11.38 -17.09 -7.84
N ALA A 9 -10.06 -17.12 -8.01
CA ALA A 9 -9.37 -18.29 -8.54
C ALA A 9 -9.16 -19.35 -7.45
N VAL A 10 -9.56 -20.59 -7.72
CA VAL A 10 -9.15 -21.77 -6.94
C VAL A 10 -8.22 -22.61 -7.80
N ALA A 11 -7.00 -22.88 -7.33
CA ALA A 11 -6.00 -23.61 -8.08
C ALA A 11 -5.24 -24.63 -7.22
N TRP A 12 -4.84 -25.74 -7.82
CA TRP A 12 -4.07 -26.82 -7.19
C TRP A 12 -3.23 -27.56 -8.24
N VAL A 13 -2.28 -28.38 -7.78
CA VAL A 13 -1.53 -29.30 -8.64
C VAL A 13 -1.98 -30.71 -8.27
N ASP A 14 -2.46 -31.47 -9.23
CA ASP A 14 -2.91 -32.84 -8.97
C ASP A 14 -1.74 -33.81 -8.77
N THR A 15 -2.05 -35.02 -8.33
CA THR A 15 -1.07 -36.10 -8.13
C THR A 15 -0.26 -36.49 -9.37
N SER A 16 -0.73 -36.13 -10.58
CA SER A 16 0.02 -36.33 -11.83
C SER A 16 0.98 -35.17 -12.16
N GLY A 17 0.95 -34.10 -11.36
CA GLY A 17 1.70 -32.87 -11.59
C GLY A 17 0.97 -31.89 -12.52
N LYS A 18 -0.28 -32.14 -12.90
CA LYS A 18 -1.06 -31.25 -13.76
C LYS A 18 -1.70 -30.16 -12.90
N VAL A 19 -1.58 -28.92 -13.38
CA VAL A 19 -2.17 -27.75 -12.73
C VAL A 19 -3.64 -27.62 -13.13
N HIS A 20 -4.48 -27.37 -12.14
CA HIS A 20 -5.89 -27.03 -12.34
C HIS A 20 -6.16 -25.64 -11.78
N ILE A 21 -7.06 -24.93 -12.43
CA ILE A 21 -7.59 -23.66 -11.96
C ILE A 21 -9.07 -23.60 -12.28
N GLN A 22 -9.84 -22.98 -11.38
CA GLN A 22 -11.26 -22.76 -11.52
C GLN A 22 -11.56 -21.30 -11.25
N ASP A 23 -12.31 -20.71 -12.15
CA ASP A 23 -12.95 -19.42 -11.95
C ASP A 23 -14.21 -19.58 -11.10
N ARG A 24 -14.32 -18.79 -10.04
CA ARG A 24 -15.39 -18.89 -9.06
C ARG A 24 -15.80 -17.53 -8.54
N PHE A 25 -17.08 -17.43 -8.19
CA PHE A 25 -17.65 -16.23 -7.60
C PHE A 25 -18.33 -16.51 -6.26
N ALA A 26 -18.14 -15.61 -5.30
CA ALA A 26 -18.72 -15.70 -3.96
C ALA A 26 -19.81 -14.64 -3.75
N PHE A 27 -21.08 -15.02 -3.85
CA PHE A 27 -22.22 -14.13 -3.58
C PHE A 27 -22.37 -13.73 -2.10
N ASP A 28 -21.81 -14.53 -1.19
CA ASP A 28 -21.83 -14.31 0.26
C ASP A 28 -20.66 -15.06 0.92
N LYS A 29 -20.59 -15.10 2.25
CA LYS A 29 -19.66 -15.90 3.06
C LYS A 29 -20.02 -17.40 3.04
N ILE A 30 -20.34 -17.90 1.86
CA ILE A 30 -20.66 -19.30 1.56
C ILE A 30 -19.63 -19.84 0.57
N LYS A 31 -19.74 -21.12 0.24
CA LYS A 31 -18.88 -21.76 -0.75
C LYS A 31 -19.01 -21.02 -2.11
N PRO A 32 -17.90 -20.51 -2.68
CA PRO A 32 -17.90 -19.90 -4.01
C PRO A 32 -18.39 -20.88 -5.08
N ILE A 33 -19.29 -20.43 -5.95
CA ILE A 33 -19.79 -21.23 -7.06
C ILE A 33 -18.81 -21.15 -8.24
N ILE A 34 -18.79 -22.19 -9.08
CA ILE A 34 -18.05 -22.13 -10.35
C ILE A 34 -18.73 -21.14 -11.27
N ASP A 35 -17.95 -20.25 -11.88
CA ASP A 35 -18.42 -19.42 -12.98
C ASP A 35 -18.75 -20.32 -14.17
N ASN A 36 -20.02 -20.45 -14.49
CA ASN A 36 -20.48 -21.31 -15.57
C ASN A 36 -20.71 -20.55 -16.88
N THR A 37 -20.47 -19.24 -16.89
CA THR A 37 -20.57 -18.38 -18.07
C THR A 37 -19.24 -18.28 -18.79
N THR A 38 -18.18 -17.90 -18.08
CA THR A 38 -16.84 -17.69 -18.63
C THR A 38 -15.80 -18.19 -17.61
N GLN A 39 -14.60 -18.52 -18.10
CA GLN A 39 -13.47 -18.84 -17.22
C GLN A 39 -12.33 -17.90 -17.63
N ASP A 40 -11.98 -16.98 -16.74
CA ASP A 40 -11.07 -15.87 -17.03
C ASP A 40 -9.70 -16.02 -16.38
N TRP A 41 -9.57 -16.99 -15.48
CA TRP A 41 -8.30 -17.40 -14.89
C TRP A 41 -7.65 -18.55 -15.67
N PHE A 42 -6.42 -18.33 -16.14
CA PHE A 42 -5.68 -19.33 -16.91
C PHE A 42 -4.40 -19.74 -16.19
N ALA A 43 -4.28 -21.02 -15.86
CA ALA A 43 -3.05 -21.59 -15.32
C ALA A 43 -1.95 -21.58 -16.39
N LEU A 44 -0.73 -21.24 -15.98
CA LEU A 44 0.46 -21.24 -16.83
C LEU A 44 1.41 -22.37 -16.45
N ARG A 45 1.74 -22.46 -15.17
CA ARG A 45 2.57 -23.52 -14.59
C ARG A 45 2.30 -23.64 -13.10
N GLY A 46 2.66 -24.76 -12.52
CA GLY A 46 2.53 -24.99 -11.10
C GLY A 46 3.37 -26.18 -10.68
N GLN A 47 3.77 -26.17 -9.42
CA GLN A 47 4.57 -27.23 -8.84
C GLN A 47 4.22 -27.39 -7.37
N GLU A 48 4.35 -28.63 -6.89
CA GLU A 48 4.34 -28.94 -5.48
C GLU A 48 5.62 -29.64 -5.09
N GLN A 49 6.36 -29.04 -4.18
CA GLN A 49 7.64 -29.58 -3.73
C GLN A 49 7.91 -29.18 -2.28
N ASN A 50 8.33 -30.13 -1.46
CA ASN A 50 8.73 -29.90 -0.07
C ASN A 50 7.66 -29.16 0.77
N GLY A 51 6.38 -29.48 0.56
CA GLY A 51 5.25 -28.85 1.26
C GLY A 51 4.88 -27.45 0.77
N TRP A 52 5.47 -26.98 -0.33
CA TRP A 52 5.11 -25.72 -0.98
C TRP A 52 4.39 -25.97 -2.29
N THR A 53 3.26 -25.29 -2.47
CA THR A 53 2.54 -25.19 -3.74
C THR A 53 2.79 -23.81 -4.34
N GLY A 54 3.33 -23.79 -5.56
CA GLY A 54 3.51 -22.57 -6.35
C GLY A 54 2.70 -22.68 -7.63
N ILE A 55 1.82 -21.72 -7.90
CA ILE A 55 1.02 -21.68 -9.12
C ILE A 55 1.19 -20.31 -9.77
N GLN A 56 1.49 -20.33 -11.07
CA GLN A 56 1.50 -19.16 -11.92
C GLN A 56 0.25 -19.20 -12.81
N PHE A 57 -0.46 -18.07 -12.85
CA PHE A 57 -1.65 -17.89 -13.67
C PHE A 57 -1.61 -16.53 -14.37
N LYS A 58 -2.55 -16.32 -15.29
CA LYS A 58 -2.86 -15.02 -15.90
C LYS A 58 -4.36 -14.79 -15.90
N ARG A 59 -4.76 -13.53 -15.83
CA ARG A 59 -6.13 -13.01 -16.00
C ARG A 59 -6.01 -11.60 -16.58
N TYR A 60 -6.94 -11.19 -17.42
CA TYR A 60 -7.00 -9.79 -17.86
C TYR A 60 -7.37 -8.87 -16.69
N PHE A 61 -6.98 -7.59 -16.75
CA PHE A 61 -7.39 -6.65 -15.71
C PHE A 61 -8.90 -6.40 -15.72
N ASP A 62 -9.48 -6.33 -16.92
CA ASP A 62 -10.91 -6.24 -17.14
C ASP A 62 -11.28 -7.35 -18.12
N THR A 63 -12.14 -8.26 -17.67
CA THR A 63 -12.60 -9.44 -18.40
C THR A 63 -13.93 -9.16 -19.10
N CYS A 64 -14.60 -8.05 -18.75
CA CYS A 64 -15.96 -7.72 -19.13
C CYS A 64 -17.01 -8.77 -18.70
N ASP A 65 -16.66 -9.70 -17.79
CA ASP A 65 -17.60 -10.65 -17.20
C ASP A 65 -18.34 -9.99 -16.02
N PRO A 66 -19.69 -10.01 -15.97
CA PRO A 66 -20.47 -9.49 -14.84
C PRO A 66 -20.20 -10.16 -13.48
N MET A 67 -19.66 -11.39 -13.47
CA MET A 67 -19.29 -12.11 -12.26
C MET A 67 -17.86 -11.77 -11.78
N ASP A 68 -17.11 -11.02 -12.57
CA ASP A 68 -15.74 -10.63 -12.23
C ASP A 68 -15.63 -9.24 -11.62
N VAL A 69 -14.57 -9.06 -10.82
CA VAL A 69 -14.21 -7.75 -10.28
C VAL A 69 -13.09 -7.14 -11.12
N PRO A 70 -13.31 -6.03 -11.84
CA PRO A 70 -12.25 -5.39 -12.62
C PRO A 70 -11.10 -4.91 -11.73
N ILE A 71 -9.87 -5.25 -12.10
CA ILE A 71 -8.65 -4.80 -11.44
C ILE A 71 -8.34 -3.38 -11.93
N LYS A 72 -8.68 -2.40 -11.10
CA LYS A 72 -8.53 -0.97 -11.39
C LYS A 72 -7.22 -0.42 -10.82
N SER A 73 -6.83 0.76 -11.30
CA SER A 73 -5.75 1.53 -10.68
C SER A 73 -6.12 1.90 -9.24
N GLY A 74 -5.10 1.99 -8.38
CA GLY A 74 -5.27 2.27 -6.96
C GLY A 74 -5.35 1.02 -6.10
N THR A 75 -6.15 1.10 -5.03
CA THR A 75 -6.19 0.11 -3.96
C THR A 75 -6.99 -1.12 -4.36
N ASN A 76 -6.32 -2.27 -4.51
CA ASN A 76 -6.98 -3.55 -4.69
C ASN A 76 -6.90 -4.35 -3.39
N ILE A 77 -7.98 -5.04 -3.03
CA ILE A 77 -8.05 -5.86 -1.82
C ILE A 77 -8.02 -7.32 -2.23
N LEU A 78 -6.91 -7.99 -1.96
CA LEU A 78 -6.75 -9.43 -2.17
C LEU A 78 -7.22 -10.17 -0.92
N ILE A 79 -8.05 -11.20 -1.11
CA ILE A 79 -8.29 -12.23 -0.10
C ILE A 79 -7.54 -13.50 -0.53
N PHE A 80 -7.08 -14.27 0.45
CA PHE A 80 -6.43 -15.54 0.18
C PHE A 80 -6.84 -16.58 1.22
N ALA A 81 -6.82 -17.84 0.82
CA ALA A 81 -7.01 -18.99 1.68
C ALA A 81 -6.31 -20.22 1.09
N TYR A 82 -5.96 -21.21 1.90
CA TYR A 82 -5.33 -22.45 1.42
C TYR A 82 -5.85 -23.70 2.14
N GLY A 83 -5.97 -24.79 1.37
CA GLY A 83 -6.38 -26.13 1.81
C GLY A 83 -5.23 -26.93 2.44
N LEU A 84 -5.53 -28.12 2.99
CA LEU A 84 -4.50 -29.10 3.42
C LEU A 84 -4.38 -30.28 2.45
N VAL A 85 -5.35 -30.42 1.55
CA VAL A 85 -5.51 -31.58 0.68
C VAL A 85 -5.99 -31.06 -0.68
N ASP A 86 -5.46 -31.64 -1.75
CA ASP A 86 -5.84 -31.31 -3.11
C ASP A 86 -7.22 -31.85 -3.46
N LEU A 87 -7.88 -31.18 -4.41
CA LEU A 87 -9.26 -31.52 -4.77
C LEU A 87 -9.39 -32.87 -5.47
N ASP A 88 -8.35 -33.35 -6.15
CA ASP A 88 -8.32 -34.67 -6.79
C ASP A 88 -8.22 -35.82 -5.78
N LEU A 89 -7.77 -35.55 -4.55
CA LEU A 89 -7.71 -36.53 -3.47
C LEU A 89 -9.03 -36.65 -2.68
N CYS A 90 -10.02 -35.80 -2.97
CA CYS A 90 -11.34 -35.82 -2.33
C CYS A 90 -12.29 -36.83 -3.02
N GLN A 91 -12.21 -38.11 -2.62
CA GLN A 91 -12.78 -39.28 -3.31
C GLN A 91 -14.32 -39.40 -3.43
N SER A 92 -15.12 -38.36 -3.22
CA SER A 92 -16.57 -38.48 -3.50
C SER A 92 -17.29 -37.18 -3.86
N ASN A 93 -16.56 -36.10 -4.13
CA ASN A 93 -16.98 -34.87 -4.82
C ASN A 93 -15.78 -33.93 -4.66
N ALA A 94 -15.04 -33.68 -5.75
CA ALA A 94 -13.90 -32.75 -5.76
C ALA A 94 -14.38 -31.33 -5.41
N ASP A 95 -14.46 -31.04 -4.12
CA ASP A 95 -15.14 -29.85 -3.60
C ASP A 95 -14.27 -29.15 -2.58
N ILE A 96 -14.28 -27.82 -2.65
CA ILE A 96 -13.45 -26.97 -1.81
C ILE A 96 -13.87 -27.08 -0.35
N THR A 97 -12.90 -27.35 0.52
CA THR A 97 -13.11 -27.49 1.97
C THR A 97 -12.94 -26.16 2.69
N TYR A 98 -13.48 -26.08 3.90
CA TYR A 98 -13.34 -24.88 4.74
C TYR A 98 -11.88 -24.70 5.18
N HIS A 99 -11.32 -23.51 4.92
CA HIS A 99 -9.92 -23.17 5.18
C HIS A 99 -9.62 -22.88 6.66
N ASP A 100 -10.63 -22.77 7.53
CA ASP A 100 -10.44 -22.35 8.94
C ASP A 100 -9.65 -21.03 9.03
N ASN A 101 -8.68 -20.92 9.93
CA ASN A 101 -7.81 -19.74 10.11
C ASN A 101 -6.72 -19.58 9.02
N ARG A 102 -6.63 -20.48 8.04
CA ARG A 102 -5.64 -20.42 6.94
C ARG A 102 -6.10 -19.49 5.83
N ARG A 103 -6.36 -18.24 6.20
CA ARG A 103 -6.88 -17.19 5.32
C ARG A 103 -6.37 -15.82 5.74
N GLY A 104 -6.52 -14.85 4.85
CA GLY A 104 -6.26 -13.47 5.20
C GLY A 104 -6.67 -12.50 4.11
N THR A 105 -6.44 -11.23 4.40
CA THR A 105 -6.66 -10.10 3.49
C THR A 105 -5.37 -9.31 3.36
N ARG A 106 -5.08 -8.84 2.15
CA ARG A 106 -3.96 -7.94 1.83
C ARG A 106 -4.45 -6.83 0.93
N ILE A 107 -3.87 -5.66 1.10
CA ILE A 107 -4.12 -4.51 0.24
C ILE A 107 -2.89 -4.35 -0.64
N LEU A 108 -3.07 -4.40 -1.96
CA LEU A 108 -1.98 -4.34 -2.94
C LEU A 108 -2.37 -3.44 -4.11
N PRO A 109 -1.46 -2.61 -4.64
CA PRO A 109 -1.68 -1.89 -5.88
C PRO A 109 -1.35 -2.81 -7.07
N LEU A 110 -2.29 -3.66 -7.48
CA LEU A 110 -2.09 -4.63 -8.59
C LEU A 110 -1.86 -3.98 -9.95
N ARG A 111 -2.23 -2.70 -10.08
CA ARG A 111 -1.98 -1.85 -11.25
C ARG A 111 -1.22 -0.59 -10.82
N SER A 112 -0.03 -0.79 -10.25
CA SER A 112 0.91 0.31 -9.95
C SER A 112 1.75 0.65 -11.18
N TYR A 113 1.93 1.95 -11.41
CA TYR A 113 2.69 2.53 -12.53
C TYR A 113 4.09 3.03 -12.13
N ALA A 114 4.51 2.85 -10.88
CA ALA A 114 5.80 3.38 -10.47
C ALA A 114 6.90 2.34 -10.75
N ASP A 115 7.67 2.57 -11.81
CA ASP A 115 9.03 2.04 -11.91
C ASP A 115 9.78 2.50 -10.65
N GLN A 116 9.86 1.61 -9.67
CA GLN A 116 10.70 1.83 -8.51
C GLN A 116 12.14 1.80 -9.02
N PRO A 117 13.00 2.78 -8.69
CA PRO A 117 14.41 2.60 -8.92
C PRO A 117 14.83 1.30 -8.24
N ALA A 118 15.53 0.43 -8.97
CA ALA A 118 15.93 -0.88 -8.47
C ALA A 118 16.66 -0.71 -7.13
N GLU A 119 16.33 -1.51 -6.13
CA GLU A 119 16.84 -1.38 -4.76
C GLU A 119 18.38 -1.31 -4.70
N SER A 120 19.07 -1.97 -5.63
CA SER A 120 20.53 -1.90 -5.81
C SER A 120 21.05 -0.49 -6.07
N THR A 121 20.31 0.35 -6.79
CA THR A 121 20.71 1.74 -7.09
C THR A 121 20.64 2.66 -5.87
N LEU A 122 19.82 2.31 -4.87
CA LEU A 122 19.67 3.10 -3.64
C LEU A 122 20.76 2.82 -2.61
N LEU A 123 21.41 1.63 -2.66
CA LEU A 123 22.44 1.23 -1.70
C LEU A 123 23.72 2.05 -1.81
N GLU A 124 23.99 2.63 -2.97
CA GLU A 124 25.21 3.42 -3.23
C GLU A 124 25.05 4.91 -2.92
N LEU A 125 23.83 5.36 -2.62
CA LEU A 125 23.56 6.78 -2.38
C LEU A 125 23.96 7.21 -0.98
N GLU A 126 24.39 8.47 -0.87
CA GLU A 126 24.54 9.14 0.42
C GLU A 126 23.18 9.21 1.14
N THR A 127 23.17 8.90 2.43
CA THR A 127 21.94 8.90 3.24
C THR A 127 22.06 9.80 4.47
N ILE A 128 20.93 10.39 4.85
CA ILE A 128 20.80 11.19 6.07
C ILE A 128 19.62 10.66 6.89
N ASP A 129 19.89 10.34 8.15
CA ASP A 129 18.91 9.76 9.08
C ASP A 129 18.46 10.78 10.12
N PHE A 130 17.14 10.96 10.22
CA PHE A 130 16.51 11.70 11.30
C PHE A 130 15.75 10.72 12.21
N ARG A 131 16.37 10.33 13.33
CA ARG A 131 15.86 9.25 14.21
C ARG A 131 15.47 9.70 15.62
N PHE A 132 14.43 9.08 16.15
CA PHE A 132 13.95 9.20 17.52
C PHE A 132 14.72 8.24 18.43
N ASN A 133 16.01 8.47 18.66
CA ASN A 133 16.88 7.54 19.38
C ASN A 133 16.34 7.16 20.78
N ASN A 134 15.91 5.91 20.92
CA ASN A 134 15.39 5.31 22.15
C ASN A 134 14.31 6.14 22.88
N HIS A 135 13.42 6.75 22.10
CA HIS A 135 12.33 7.59 22.63
C HIS A 135 11.35 6.74 23.47
N VAL A 136 10.99 7.25 24.66
CA VAL A 136 9.95 6.63 25.49
C VAL A 136 8.60 7.06 24.95
N VAL A 137 7.86 6.11 24.37
CA VAL A 137 6.50 6.38 23.89
C VAL A 137 5.58 6.49 25.12
N PRO A 138 4.79 7.57 25.26
CA PRO A 138 3.83 7.69 26.34
C PRO A 138 2.80 6.55 26.34
N SER A 139 2.32 6.17 27.52
CA SER A 139 1.25 5.18 27.68
C SER A 139 -0.14 5.72 27.34
N ALA A 140 -0.23 6.96 26.82
CA ALA A 140 -1.47 7.54 26.34
C ALA A 140 -1.93 6.81 25.07
N ASP A 141 -3.25 6.74 24.87
CA ASP A 141 -3.88 6.09 23.72
C ASP A 141 -3.37 6.65 22.38
N THR A 142 -3.28 7.97 22.26
CA THR A 142 -2.71 8.66 21.09
C THR A 142 -1.72 9.72 21.53
N THR A 143 -0.58 9.80 20.86
CA THR A 143 0.45 10.83 21.11
C THR A 143 0.97 11.39 19.80
N TYR A 144 1.00 12.72 19.69
CA TYR A 144 1.74 13.43 18.65
C TYR A 144 3.00 14.04 19.26
N TYR A 145 4.16 13.56 18.85
CA TYR A 145 5.44 13.99 19.39
C TYR A 145 6.28 14.67 18.30
N CYS A 146 6.69 15.91 18.55
CA CYS A 146 7.54 16.68 17.64
C CYS A 146 8.98 16.70 18.13
N LYS A 147 9.92 16.38 17.24
CA LYS A 147 11.36 16.55 17.49
C LYS A 147 11.96 17.43 16.41
N VAL A 148 12.73 18.41 16.83
CA VAL A 148 13.49 19.31 15.96
C VAL A 148 14.91 18.78 15.82
N PHE A 149 15.38 18.68 14.58
CA PHE A 149 16.71 18.24 14.20
C PHE A 149 17.45 19.39 13.54
N LYS A 150 18.71 19.59 13.91
CA LYS A 150 19.56 20.56 13.21
C LYS A 150 19.85 20.07 11.80
N SER A 151 19.82 20.98 10.83
CA SER A 151 20.18 20.67 9.45
C SER A 151 21.65 20.22 9.35
N PRO A 152 21.94 19.08 8.70
CA PRO A 152 23.31 18.63 8.44
C PRO A 152 24.11 19.64 7.62
N SER A 153 25.43 19.72 7.85
CA SER A 153 26.31 20.62 7.09
C SER A 153 26.33 20.34 5.60
N THR A 154 26.05 19.10 5.18
CA THR A 154 25.90 18.71 3.77
C THR A 154 24.84 19.53 3.03
N PHE A 155 23.89 20.12 3.75
CA PHE A 155 22.85 21.00 3.18
C PHE A 155 23.28 22.47 3.13
N SER A 156 24.56 22.81 3.33
CA SER A 156 25.07 24.17 3.08
C SER A 156 25.00 24.54 1.59
N THR A 157 24.92 23.55 0.71
CA THR A 157 24.62 23.70 -0.72
C THR A 157 23.33 22.95 -1.03
N LYS A 158 22.66 23.35 -2.12
CA LYS A 158 21.43 22.68 -2.57
C LYS A 158 21.72 21.22 -2.92
N ARG A 159 20.95 20.31 -2.34
CA ARG A 159 20.91 18.88 -2.65
C ARG A 159 19.47 18.47 -2.97
N HIS A 160 19.31 17.37 -3.71
CA HIS A 160 18.00 16.75 -3.94
C HIS A 160 17.90 15.44 -3.17
N ALA A 161 16.94 15.37 -2.24
CA ALA A 161 16.49 14.09 -1.71
C ALA A 161 15.58 13.42 -2.76
N ILE A 162 15.83 12.15 -3.07
CA ILE A 162 15.20 11.44 -4.20
C ILE A 162 14.45 10.18 -3.82
N ALA A 163 14.56 9.75 -2.57
CA ALA A 163 13.73 8.69 -2.04
C ALA A 163 13.39 8.95 -0.57
N THR A 164 12.09 8.88 -0.30
CA THR A 164 11.46 8.54 0.98
C THR A 164 10.33 7.54 0.71
N THR A 165 9.66 7.66 -0.44
CA THR A 165 8.63 6.73 -0.93
C THR A 165 8.43 6.73 -2.47
N VAL A 166 9.43 7.19 -3.25
CA VAL A 166 9.53 7.29 -4.74
C VAL A 166 9.21 8.65 -5.33
N TYR A 167 10.23 9.27 -5.96
CA TYR A 167 10.11 10.53 -6.69
C TYR A 167 10.40 10.32 -8.19
N PRO A 168 9.74 11.10 -9.09
CA PRO A 168 10.01 11.05 -10.53
C PRO A 168 11.50 11.26 -10.85
N GLU A 169 12.04 10.56 -11.85
CA GLU A 169 13.47 10.59 -12.19
C GLU A 169 14.00 12.03 -12.42
N GLU A 170 13.17 12.89 -12.98
CA GLU A 170 13.48 14.27 -13.34
C GLU A 170 13.38 15.27 -12.17
N ALA A 171 12.82 14.88 -11.01
CA ALA A 171 12.54 15.78 -9.91
C ALA A 171 13.07 15.26 -8.56
N GLY A 172 13.55 16.17 -7.70
CA GLY A 172 14.00 15.82 -6.35
C GLY A 172 13.59 16.87 -5.33
N TYR A 173 13.36 16.46 -4.09
CA TYR A 173 13.02 17.38 -3.02
C TYR A 173 14.25 18.20 -2.65
N ALA A 174 14.21 19.49 -2.96
CA ALA A 174 15.32 20.39 -2.71
C ALA A 174 15.51 20.56 -1.19
N VAL A 175 16.74 20.37 -0.73
CA VAL A 175 17.16 20.59 0.66
C VAL A 175 18.40 21.47 0.67
N THR A 176 18.32 22.61 1.37
CA THR A 176 19.43 23.53 1.62
C THR A 176 19.13 24.38 2.87
N SER A 177 20.17 24.80 3.58
CA SER A 177 20.09 25.75 4.69
C SER A 177 19.49 27.09 4.30
N ASP A 178 19.59 27.47 3.03
CA ASP A 178 19.18 28.79 2.53
C ASP A 178 17.68 28.87 2.22
N MET A 179 17.02 27.73 2.03
CA MET A 179 15.56 27.64 1.90
C MET A 179 14.84 27.65 3.25
N GLY A 180 15.39 28.32 4.27
CA GLY A 180 14.83 28.41 5.62
C GLY A 180 14.95 27.13 6.47
N SER A 181 15.45 26.03 5.90
CA SER A 181 15.56 24.72 6.57
C SER A 181 16.84 24.62 7.41
N LYS A 182 17.05 25.55 8.35
CA LYS A 182 18.11 25.40 9.38
C LYS A 182 17.83 24.22 10.31
N TYR A 183 16.57 23.81 10.37
CA TYR A 183 16.07 22.73 11.18
C TYR A 183 15.03 21.92 10.42
N PHE A 184 14.94 20.63 10.72
CA PHE A 184 13.87 19.75 10.31
C PHE A 184 13.01 19.43 11.52
N MET A 185 11.69 19.57 11.40
CA MET A 185 10.76 19.12 12.44
C MET A 185 10.10 17.83 11.95
N ILE A 186 10.23 16.75 12.73
CA ILE A 186 9.48 15.52 12.48
C ILE A 186 8.42 15.40 13.56
N LYS A 187 7.17 15.25 13.12
CA LYS A 187 6.02 14.94 13.97
C LYS A 187 5.71 13.45 13.82
N MET A 188 5.90 12.69 14.89
CA MET A 188 5.54 11.27 14.97
C MET A 188 4.14 11.13 15.58
N HIS A 189 3.32 10.26 15.02
CA HIS A 189 2.02 9.87 15.58
C HIS A 189 2.11 8.44 16.11
N TYR A 190 1.93 8.28 17.42
CA TYR A 190 1.85 6.98 18.08
C TYR A 190 0.38 6.66 18.37
N ASP A 191 -0.05 5.50 17.90
CA ASP A 191 -1.32 4.86 18.26
C ASP A 191 -1.00 3.69 19.21
N ASN A 192 -1.39 3.83 20.48
CA ASN A 192 -1.10 2.88 21.56
C ASN A 192 -2.41 2.45 22.25
N PRO A 193 -3.31 1.73 21.55
CA PRO A 193 -4.64 1.36 22.05
C PRO A 193 -4.60 0.42 23.25
N ARG A 194 -3.46 -0.22 23.52
CA ARG A 194 -3.25 -1.06 24.71
C ARG A 194 -2.70 -0.28 25.90
N GLN A 195 -2.43 1.02 25.73
CA GLN A 195 -1.84 1.90 26.73
C GLN A 195 -0.57 1.29 27.35
N ALA A 196 0.20 0.57 26.54
CA ALA A 196 1.37 -0.15 27.02
C ALA A 196 2.42 0.85 27.49
N SER A 197 3.00 0.58 28.66
CA SER A 197 4.10 1.36 29.24
C SER A 197 5.46 0.83 28.80
N ASN A 198 6.50 1.66 28.93
CA ASN A 198 7.90 1.30 28.65
C ASN A 198 8.17 0.90 27.19
N LEU A 199 7.31 1.31 26.26
CA LEU A 199 7.58 1.19 24.84
C LEU A 199 8.74 2.11 24.45
N ARG A 200 9.70 1.54 23.70
CA ARG A 200 10.86 2.25 23.17
C ARG A 200 10.74 2.33 21.66
N ASP A 201 10.87 3.53 21.13
CA ASP A 201 10.87 3.79 19.71
C ASP A 201 12.26 4.24 19.23
N SER A 202 12.61 3.90 17.99
CA SER A 202 13.78 4.41 17.28
C SER A 202 13.48 4.61 15.79
N SER A 203 12.21 4.86 15.48
CA SER A 203 11.72 5.19 14.15
C SER A 203 12.26 6.55 13.70
N GLY A 204 12.05 6.84 12.43
CA GLY A 204 12.57 8.06 11.81
C GLY A 204 12.36 8.07 10.31
N ILE A 205 12.96 9.06 9.66
CA ILE A 205 12.95 9.21 8.21
C ILE A 205 14.40 9.19 7.72
N ARG A 206 14.64 8.47 6.62
CA ARG A 206 15.90 8.45 5.89
C ARG A 206 15.71 9.18 4.57
N PHE A 207 16.59 10.13 4.28
CA PHE A 207 16.70 10.74 2.96
C PHE A 207 17.83 10.06 2.19
N TYR A 208 17.55 9.69 0.95
CA TYR A 208 18.57 9.30 -0.03
C TYR A 208 18.86 10.50 -0.91
N LEU A 209 20.13 10.91 -0.98
CA LEU A 209 20.53 12.09 -1.74
C LEU A 209 21.00 11.69 -3.13
N ALA A 210 20.58 12.46 -4.14
CA ALA A 210 21.12 12.33 -5.48
C ALA A 210 22.60 12.75 -5.52
N ASN A 211 23.34 12.11 -6.43
CA ASN A 211 24.72 12.49 -6.74
C ASN A 211 24.77 13.83 -7.48
N GLU A 212 23.78 14.09 -8.33
CA GLU A 212 23.64 15.34 -9.09
C GLU A 212 22.25 15.95 -8.88
N LEU A 213 22.12 17.26 -9.10
CA LEU A 213 20.82 17.92 -9.06
C LEU A 213 19.95 17.44 -10.22
N ARG A 214 18.72 17.04 -9.90
CA ARG A 214 17.70 16.73 -10.91
C ARG A 214 17.21 18.01 -11.58
N LYS A 215 16.55 17.84 -12.72
CA LYS A 215 16.07 18.94 -13.56
C LYS A 215 15.08 19.87 -12.84
N TYR A 216 14.23 19.31 -11.98
CA TYR A 216 13.17 20.05 -11.29
C TYR A 216 13.23 19.87 -9.77
N ASP A 217 12.74 20.91 -9.06
CA ASP A 217 12.51 20.85 -7.62
C ASP A 217 11.12 20.25 -7.37
N LEU A 218 11.07 19.23 -6.52
CA LEU A 218 9.81 18.61 -6.11
C LEU A 218 9.11 19.50 -5.07
N GLY A 219 7.83 19.82 -5.33
CA GLY A 219 6.92 20.41 -4.37
C GLY A 219 5.78 19.46 -4.02
N TYR A 220 5.17 19.64 -2.85
CA TYR A 220 3.93 18.97 -2.47
C TYR A 220 2.81 20.00 -2.30
N ILE A 221 1.61 19.61 -2.72
CA ILE A 221 0.39 20.40 -2.53
C ILE A 221 -0.58 19.52 -1.75
N LEU A 222 -1.08 20.04 -0.64
CA LEU A 222 -2.12 19.38 0.15
C LEU A 222 -3.50 19.85 -0.35
N PHE A 223 -4.33 18.91 -0.77
CA PHE A 223 -5.74 19.15 -1.10
C PHE A 223 -6.63 18.46 -0.05
N GLY A 224 -7.73 19.11 0.32
CA GLY A 224 -8.73 18.51 1.20
C GLY A 224 -9.53 19.54 1.99
N THR A 225 -10.40 19.02 2.85
CA THR A 225 -11.15 19.83 3.82
C THR A 225 -10.36 19.95 5.11
N VAL A 226 -10.50 21.08 5.79
CA VAL A 226 -9.92 21.27 7.13
C VAL A 226 -10.63 20.31 8.08
N SER A 227 -9.88 19.52 8.83
CA SER A 227 -10.42 18.57 9.81
C SER A 227 -10.82 19.30 11.10
N ASN A 228 -11.94 20.01 11.07
CA ASN A 228 -12.60 20.49 12.28
C ASN A 228 -14.06 19.98 12.34
N PRO A 229 -14.63 19.76 13.55
CA PRO A 229 -15.98 19.19 13.68
C PRO A 229 -17.09 20.04 13.08
N ALA A 230 -16.84 21.34 12.83
CA ALA A 230 -17.80 22.25 12.21
C ALA A 230 -17.72 22.23 10.67
N SER A 231 -16.62 21.75 10.07
CA SER A 231 -16.39 21.72 8.62
C SER A 231 -16.52 20.33 8.00
N LEU A 232 -16.42 19.24 8.79
CA LEU A 232 -16.60 17.88 8.29
C LEU A 232 -17.29 16.99 9.35
N ALA A 233 -18.49 16.51 9.03
CA ALA A 233 -19.20 15.50 9.82
C ALA A 233 -19.86 14.48 8.90
N ILE A 234 -19.53 13.19 9.09
CA ILE A 234 -20.15 12.09 8.35
C ILE A 234 -21.32 11.55 9.21
N PRO A 235 -22.56 11.51 8.67
CA PRO A 235 -23.70 11.00 9.42
C PRO A 235 -23.50 9.53 9.85
N PRO A 236 -23.86 9.16 11.09
CA PRO A 236 -23.83 7.77 11.52
C PRO A 236 -24.68 6.88 10.59
N LYS A 237 -24.15 5.70 10.24
CA LYS A 237 -24.81 4.70 9.36
C LYS A 237 -24.99 5.11 7.90
N ALA A 238 -24.38 6.21 7.44
CA ALA A 238 -24.33 6.49 6.01
C ALA A 238 -23.57 5.36 5.28
N GLU A 239 -24.22 4.70 4.31
CA GLU A 239 -23.57 3.68 3.48
C GLU A 239 -22.50 4.30 2.59
N GLN A 240 -22.77 5.51 2.09
CA GLN A 240 -21.84 6.34 1.32
C GLN A 240 -22.06 7.81 1.66
N PHE A 241 -20.96 8.57 1.76
CA PHE A 241 -20.99 10.02 1.98
C PHE A 241 -19.87 10.66 1.17
N ILE A 242 -20.22 11.64 0.34
CA ILE A 242 -19.27 12.34 -0.54
C ILE A 242 -18.82 13.63 0.14
N VAL A 243 -17.52 13.87 0.17
CA VAL A 243 -16.91 15.09 0.71
C VAL A 243 -16.21 15.79 -0.44
N ASP A 244 -16.74 16.95 -0.82
CA ASP A 244 -16.14 17.79 -1.84
C ASP A 244 -15.20 18.83 -1.21
N SER A 245 -14.10 19.14 -1.90
CA SER A 245 -13.16 20.18 -1.51
C SER A 245 -12.71 20.92 -2.76
N TYR A 246 -12.70 22.25 -2.71
CA TYR A 246 -12.47 23.11 -3.88
C TYR A 246 -11.21 23.95 -3.70
N CYS A 247 -10.40 24.04 -4.76
CA CYS A 247 -9.33 25.03 -4.87
C CYS A 247 -9.84 26.18 -5.77
N PRO A 248 -10.11 27.36 -5.22
CA PRO A 248 -10.70 28.46 -5.99
C PRO A 248 -9.70 28.99 -7.04
N PRO A 249 -10.17 29.54 -8.18
CA PRO A 249 -9.30 30.08 -9.23
C PRO A 249 -8.31 31.14 -8.73
N GLU A 250 -8.67 31.90 -7.70
CA GLU A 250 -7.79 32.89 -7.08
C GLU A 250 -6.55 32.23 -6.46
N ALA A 251 -6.68 31.03 -5.88
CA ALA A 251 -5.57 30.29 -5.31
C ALA A 251 -4.62 29.69 -6.36
N THR A 252 -5.12 29.42 -7.57
CA THR A 252 -4.30 28.90 -8.68
C THR A 252 -3.74 29.99 -9.58
N ARG A 253 -4.34 31.19 -9.58
CA ARG A 253 -3.85 32.38 -10.30
C ARG A 253 -2.71 33.09 -9.58
N VAL A 254 -2.56 32.88 -8.27
CA VAL A 254 -1.46 33.44 -7.49
C VAL A 254 -0.24 32.52 -7.64
N CYS A 255 0.88 33.05 -8.12
CA CYS A 255 2.17 32.33 -8.24
C CYS A 255 2.82 31.97 -6.88
N THR A 256 2.06 31.95 -5.79
CA THR A 256 2.56 31.75 -4.43
C THR A 256 1.83 30.56 -3.82
N LEU A 257 2.45 29.38 -3.92
CA LEU A 257 2.10 28.25 -3.08
C LEU A 257 2.43 28.63 -1.63
N PHE A 258 1.41 28.74 -0.79
CA PHE A 258 1.61 28.88 0.66
C PHE A 258 2.18 27.56 1.18
N TYR A 259 3.43 27.62 1.66
CA TYR A 259 3.97 26.58 2.54
C TYR A 259 3.28 26.73 3.91
N LEU A 260 2.49 25.71 4.29
CA LEU A 260 2.06 25.50 5.68
C LEU A 260 3.15 24.80 6.47
#